data_AF-A0A6H2FTF5-F1
#
_entry.id   AF-A0A6H2FTF5-F1
#
_cell.length_a   1.000
_cell.length_b   1.000
_cell.length_c   1.000
_cell.angle_alpha   90.00
_cell.angle_beta   90.00
_cell.angle_gamma   90.00
#
_symmetry.space_group_name_H-M   'P 1'
#
loop_
_entity.id
_entity.type
_entity.pdbx_description
1 polymer ?
#
loop_
_entity_poly.entity_id
_entity_poly.type
_entity_poly.pdbx_seq_one_letter_code
_entity_poly.pdbx_strand_id
1 'polypeptide(L)' 'MKNINLTLKVNLIHDRERLDLFLTKKIIQFSRSQIQKIIINNNIKVNNNIINIPKKKFFLEI' A
#
# COMPACT_ATOMS: atom_id res chain seq x y z
N MET A 1 15.53 -11.54 11.47
CA MET A 1 14.82 -10.35 10.94
C MET A 1 13.35 -10.45 11.37
N LYS A 2 12.79 -9.43 12.01
CA LYS A 2 11.37 -9.46 12.44
C LYS A 2 10.49 -9.29 11.20
N ASN A 3 9.64 -10.29 10.93
CA ASN A 3 8.58 -10.15 9.94
C ASN A 3 7.49 -9.25 10.53
N ILE A 4 7.15 -8.18 9.82
CA ILE A 4 6.08 -7.24 10.21
C ILE A 4 4.87 -7.57 9.35
N ASN A 5 3.81 -8.08 9.97
CA ASN A 5 2.50 -8.22 9.35
C ASN A 5 1.64 -7.03 9.75
N LEU A 6 1.29 -6.17 8.78
CA LEU A 6 0.45 -5.00 9.00
C LEU A 6 -0.81 -5.11 8.12
N THR A 7 -1.98 -4.87 8.71
CA THR A 7 -3.25 -4.79 7.98
C THR A 7 -3.83 -3.39 8.18
N LEU A 8 -4.17 -2.73 7.07
CA LEU A 8 -4.74 -1.38 7.06
C LEU A 8 -6.09 -1.42 6.34
N LYS A 9 -7.07 -0.68 6.88
CA LYS A 9 -8.35 -0.43 6.20
C LYS A 9 -8.25 0.86 5.39
N VAL A 10 -8.78 0.84 4.18
CA VAL A 10 -8.86 2.01 3.30
C VAL A 10 -10.29 2.52 3.35
N ASN A 11 -10.46 3.81 3.70
CA ASN A 11 -11.75 4.48 3.76
C ASN A 11 -12.00 5.28 2.47
N LEU A 12 -13.25 5.72 2.25
CA LEU A 12 -13.66 6.51 1.07
C LEU A 12 -12.82 7.78 0.82
N ILE A 13 -12.26 8.39 1.87
CA ILE A 13 -11.38 9.57 1.75
C ILE A 13 -10.11 9.26 0.92
N HIS A 14 -9.72 7.98 0.86
CA HIS A 14 -8.58 7.48 0.12
C HIS A 14 -8.98 6.88 -1.24
N ASP A 15 -10.24 7.04 -1.67
CA ASP A 15 -10.66 6.61 -2.99
C ASP A 15 -9.79 7.29 -4.06
N ARG A 16 -9.40 6.53 -5.09
CA ARG A 16 -8.50 6.95 -6.17
C ARG A 16 -7.10 7.39 -5.71
N GLU A 17 -6.77 7.27 -4.42
CA GLU A 17 -5.41 7.51 -3.93
C GLU A 17 -4.47 6.41 -4.42
N ARG A 18 -3.22 6.77 -4.71
CA ARG A 18 -2.18 5.80 -5.08
C ARG A 18 -1.69 5.02 -3.86
N LEU A 19 -1.49 3.72 -4.05
CA LEU A 19 -0.98 2.81 -3.01
C LEU A 19 0.32 3.31 -2.38
N ASP A 20 1.28 3.78 -3.18
CA ASP A 20 2.56 4.29 -2.67
C ASP A 20 2.39 5.52 -1.76
N LEU A 21 1.48 6.43 -2.10
CA LEU A 21 1.20 7.62 -1.30
C LEU A 21 0.47 7.27 -0.01
N PHE A 22 -0.57 6.43 -0.10
CA PHE A 22 -1.33 5.97 1.06
C PHE A 22 -0.43 5.28 2.10
N LEU A 23 0.41 4.34 1.66
CA LEU A 23 1.29 3.61 2.55
C LEU A 23 2.38 4.49 3.17
N THR A 24 2.91 5.45 2.41
CA THR A 24 3.89 6.43 2.94
C THR A 24 3.28 7.24 4.08
N LYS A 25 2.00 7.62 3.98
CA LYS A 25 1.29 8.35 5.05
C LYS A 25 1.03 7.50 6.30
N LYS A 26 0.85 6.18 6.12
CA LYS A 26 0.51 5.26 7.22
C LYS A 26 1.74 4.62 7.88
N ILE A 27 2.83 4.48 7.13
CA ILE A 27 4.04 3.77 7.56
C ILE A 27 5.22 4.75 7.52
N ILE A 28 5.20 5.71 8.44
CA ILE A 28 6.17 6.83 8.49
C ILE A 28 7.63 6.40 8.67
N GLN A 29 7.86 5.16 9.12
CA GLN A 29 9.19 4.55 9.27
C GLN A 29 9.89 4.26 7.93
N PHE A 30 9.16 4.26 6.81
CA PHE A 30 9.72 4.04 5.48
C PHE A 30 9.54 5.27 4.60
N SER A 31 10.59 5.59 3.85
CA SER A 31 10.50 6.57 2.78
C SER A 31 9.64 6.02 1.63
N ARG A 32 9.11 6.94 0.81
CA ARG A 32 8.32 6.57 -0.37
C ARG A 32 9.06 5.60 -1.30
N SER A 33 10.38 5.77 -1.49
CA SER A 33 11.16 4.88 -2.35
C SER A 33 11.32 3.48 -1.76
N GLN A 34 11.46 3.36 -0.43
CA GLN A 34 11.44 2.07 0.26
C GLN A 34 10.08 1.39 0.12
N ILE A 35 8.98 2.12 0.31
CA ILE A 35 7.61 1.61 0.09
C ILE A 35 7.42 1.12 -1.35
N GLN A 36 7.90 1.86 -2.35
CA GLN A 36 7.82 1.43 -3.75
C GLN A 36 8.58 0.12 -4.01
N LYS A 37 9.78 -0.05 -3.43
CA LYS A 37 10.53 -1.31 -3.51
C LYS A 37 9.77 -2.47 -2.86
N ILE A 38 9.17 -2.23 -1.69
CA ILE A 38 8.36 -3.25 -0.98
C ILE A 38 7.18 -3.69 -1.86
N ILE A 39 6.48 -2.74 -2.49
CA ILE A 39 5.38 -3.03 -3.41
C ILE A 39 5.88 -3.87 -4.60
N ILE A 40 6.93 -3.41 -5.30
CA ILE A 40 7.49 -4.10 -6.48
C ILE A 40 7.92 -5.54 -6.15
N ASN A 41 8.41 -5.77 -4.94
CA ASN A 41 8.86 -7.08 -4.47
C ASN A 41 7.72 -8.03 -4.04
N ASN A 42 6.48 -7.79 -4.48
CA ASN A 42 5.30 -8.65 -4.23
C ASN A 42 4.93 -8.84 -2.73
N ASN A 43 5.39 -7.95 -1.84
CA ASN A 43 5.17 -8.10 -0.39
C ASN A 43 3.86 -7.45 0.11
N ILE A 44 3.02 -6.92 -0.79
CA ILE A 44 1.78 -6.23 -0.41
C ILE A 44 0.58 -6.91 -1.06
N LYS A 45 -0.46 -7.14 -0.25
CA LYS A 45 -1.78 -7.62 -0.68
C LYS A 45 -2.82 -6.53 -0.47
N VAL A 46 -3.70 -6.34 -1.47
CA VAL A 46 -4.89 -5.51 -1.39
C VAL A 46 -6.08 -6.40 -1.73
N ASN A 47 -7.03 -6.56 -0.80
CA ASN A 47 -8.19 -7.45 -0.96
C ASN A 47 -7.78 -8.85 -1.45
N ASN A 48 -6.82 -9.47 -0.75
CA ASN A 48 -6.21 -10.78 -1.07
C ASN A 48 -5.38 -10.86 -2.36
N ASN A 49 -5.38 -9.82 -3.20
CA ASN A 49 -4.58 -9.80 -4.43
C ASN A 49 -3.20 -9.19 -4.17
N ILE A 50 -2.15 -9.88 -4.62
CA ILE A 50 -0.77 -9.34 -4.58
C ILE A 50 -0.70 -8.15 -5.55
N ILE A 51 -0.24 -7.00 -5.04
CA ILE A 51 -0.06 -5.79 -5.84
C ILE A 51 1.42 -5.46 -5.93
N ASN A 52 1.91 -5.29 -7.16
CA ASN A 52 3.29 -4.92 -7.45
C ASN A 52 3.44 -3.61 -8.23
N ILE A 53 2.34 -2.87 -8.38
CA ILE A 53 2.30 -1.60 -9.08
C ILE A 53 2.14 -0.48 -8.03
N PRO A 54 3.20 0.27 -7.71
CA PRO A 54 3.12 1.29 -6.65
C PRO A 54 2.14 2.42 -6.96
N LYS A 55 1.95 2.72 -8.25
CA LYS A 55 1.01 3.74 -8.72
C LYS A 55 -0.44 3.25 -8.79
N LYS A 56 -0.72 2.00 -8.44
CA LYS A 56 -2.09 1.45 -8.45
C LYS A 56 -2.96 2.30 -7.54
N LYS A 57 -4.12 2.70 -8.04
CA LYS A 57 -5.12 3.43 -7.28
C LYS A 57 -6.08 2.47 -6.59
N PHE A 58 -6.60 2.87 -5.44
CA PHE A 58 -7.79 2.25 -4.89
C PHE A 58 -9.01 2.68 -5.72
N PHE A 59 -9.91 1.73 -5.99
CA PHE A 59 -11.25 2.01 -6.47
C PHE A 59 -12.16 1.31 -5.48
N LEU A 60 -12.78 2.09 -4.60
CA LEU A 60 -13.78 1.55 -3.70
C LEU A 60 -15.10 1.54 -4.47
N GLU A 61 -15.63 0.34 -4.69
CA GLU A 61 -17.01 0.20 -5.18
C GLU A 61 -17.94 0.65 -4.05
N ILE A 62 -18.88 1.55 -4.41
CA ILE A 62 -19.93 2.06 -3.53
C ILE A 62 -21.14 1.14 -3.65
#